data_AF-A0A7S2E859-F1
#
_entry.id   AF-A0A7S2E859-F1
#
_cell.length_a   1.000
_cell.length_b   1.000
_cell.length_c   1.000
_cell.angle_alpha   90.00
_cell.angle_beta   90.00
_cell.angle_gamma   90.00
#
_symmetry.space_group_name_H-M   'P 1'
#
loop_
_entity.id
_entity.type
_entity.pdbx_description
1 polymer ?
#
loop_
_entity_poly.entity_id
_entity_poly.type
_entity_poly.pdbx_seq_one_letter_code
_entity_poly.pdbx_strand_id
1 'polypeptide(L)'
;MDKDWNDCEGPDLVEKFTPLSDPMLIRTLDVAPSYVSRRPEEPRWVPTAVSGLLQCLFNYRPNCSVLFLDFDWLPPPDQPFDDSCGYGTRISTEAIGEPIVTDMTDSDHACVLSSHPELCDILYPTDFGALAGLTEAMLRIRDNNVGKGDDKSESFLAEATKQSDFLLKYGRKEVDATRGQIWGYTPLLHDFSNYSALVVKKRHIQERKAQKR
;
A
#
# COMPACT_ATOMS: atom_id res chain seq x y z
N MET A 1 -38.92 25.72 22.82
CA MET A 1 -37.81 25.68 23.79
C MET A 1 -36.60 25.24 22.99
N ASP A 2 -36.06 26.21 22.26
CA ASP A 2 -34.83 26.06 21.49
C ASP A 2 -33.69 26.06 22.49
N LYS A 3 -33.01 24.91 22.62
CA LYS A 3 -31.73 24.87 23.31
C LYS A 3 -30.68 25.32 22.31
N ASP A 4 -30.19 26.54 22.50
CA ASP A 4 -28.96 27.05 21.88
C ASP A 4 -27.85 26.02 22.12
N TRP A 5 -27.38 25.39 21.04
CA TRP A 5 -26.18 24.56 21.03
C TRP A 5 -24.88 25.40 20.95
N ASN A 6 -25.01 26.73 20.97
CA ASN A 6 -23.90 27.67 20.73
C ASN A 6 -23.01 27.96 21.96
N ASP A 7 -23.34 27.46 23.15
CA ASP A 7 -22.60 27.74 24.39
C ASP A 7 -21.68 26.61 24.87
N CYS A 8 -21.37 25.64 23.99
CA CYS A 8 -20.30 24.68 24.28
C CYS A 8 -18.99 25.19 23.68
N GLU A 9 -18.36 26.17 24.33
CA GLU A 9 -16.90 26.28 24.28
C GLU A 9 -16.36 24.94 24.81
N GLY A 10 -16.14 23.99 23.89
CA GLY A 10 -15.55 22.70 24.21
C GLY A 10 -14.18 22.95 24.85
N PRO A 11 -13.75 22.08 25.79
CA PRO A 11 -12.41 22.21 26.37
C PRO A 11 -11.39 22.32 25.23
N ASP A 12 -10.46 23.29 25.32
CA ASP A 12 -9.33 23.42 24.39
C ASP A 12 -8.71 22.04 24.18
N LEU A 13 -8.99 21.42 23.03
CA LEU A 13 -8.48 20.11 22.68
C LEU A 13 -6.99 20.29 22.35
N VAL A 14 -6.15 20.15 23.37
CA VAL A 14 -4.70 20.16 23.19
C VAL A 14 -4.30 18.83 22.57
N GLU A 15 -3.83 18.87 21.33
CA GLU A 15 -3.25 17.72 20.64
C GLU A 15 -2.08 17.17 21.46
N LYS A 16 -2.15 15.88 21.82
CA LYS A 16 -1.14 15.21 22.63
C LYS A 16 -0.47 14.12 21.80
N PHE A 17 0.75 14.41 21.34
CA PHE A 17 1.59 13.42 20.69
C PHE A 17 2.13 12.41 21.70
N THR A 18 1.97 11.12 21.40
CA THR A 18 2.53 10.05 22.22
C THR A 18 3.92 9.70 21.69
N PRO A 19 4.94 9.52 22.54
CA PRO A 19 6.25 9.07 22.08
C PRO A 19 6.14 7.78 21.27
N LEU A 20 6.88 7.71 20.18
CA LEU A 20 6.91 6.54 19.32
C LEU A 20 7.44 5.32 20.10
N SER A 21 6.60 4.32 20.31
CA SER A 21 6.90 3.13 21.12
C SER A 21 6.74 1.81 20.37
N ASP A 22 6.13 1.81 19.18
CA ASP A 22 5.97 0.62 18.35
C ASP A 22 7.34 0.21 17.74
N PRO A 23 7.89 -0.95 18.12
CA PRO A 23 9.20 -1.39 17.64
C PRO A 23 9.24 -1.65 16.13
N MET A 24 8.13 -2.10 15.53
CA MET A 24 8.03 -2.36 14.10
C MET A 24 8.00 -1.05 13.33
N LEU A 25 7.25 -0.06 13.83
CA LEU A 25 7.23 1.28 13.23
C LEU A 25 8.61 1.93 13.30
N ILE A 26 9.26 1.92 14.47
CA ILE A 26 10.63 2.43 14.65
C ILE A 26 11.57 1.79 13.64
N ARG A 27 11.61 0.45 13.57
CA ARG A 27 12.46 -0.28 12.63
C ARG A 27 12.13 0.06 11.17
N THR A 28 10.86 0.20 10.83
CA THR A 28 10.44 0.54 9.45
C THR A 28 10.95 1.93 9.07
N LEU A 29 10.86 2.90 9.98
CA LEU A 29 11.38 4.26 9.76
C LEU A 29 12.92 4.29 9.71
N ASP A 30 13.60 3.45 10.47
CA ASP A 30 15.06 3.31 10.40
C ASP A 30 15.53 2.75 9.04
N VAL A 31 14.78 1.77 8.50
CA VAL A 31 15.12 1.12 7.23
C VAL A 31 14.72 1.97 6.03
N ALA A 32 13.58 2.65 6.12
CA ALA A 32 13.03 3.49 5.07
C ALA A 32 12.67 4.89 5.62
N PRO A 33 13.67 5.76 5.84
CA PRO A 33 13.45 7.13 6.33
C PRO A 33 12.58 7.98 5.39
N SER A 34 12.35 7.54 4.14
CA SER A 34 11.44 8.17 3.20
C SER A 34 9.98 8.22 3.68
N TYR A 35 9.59 7.35 4.62
CA TYR A 35 8.28 7.42 5.28
C TYR A 35 8.18 8.56 6.31
N VAL A 36 9.32 9.08 6.79
CA VAL A 36 9.33 10.30 7.61
C VAL A 36 9.08 11.47 6.69
N SER A 37 7.89 12.08 6.81
CA SER A 37 7.53 13.22 5.97
C SER A 37 8.52 14.37 6.18
N ARG A 38 8.93 15.01 5.08
CA ARG A 38 9.65 16.30 5.14
C ARG A 38 8.73 17.45 5.56
N ARG A 39 7.43 17.20 5.53
CA ARG A 39 6.33 18.11 5.85
C ARG A 39 5.54 17.50 7.00
N PRO A 40 5.80 17.91 8.25
CA PRO A 40 5.14 17.37 9.44
C PRO A 40 3.61 17.36 9.35
N GLU A 41 3.04 18.27 8.56
CA GLU A 41 1.62 18.45 8.31
C GLU A 41 0.99 17.41 7.37
N GLU A 42 1.78 16.63 6.63
CA GLU A 42 1.26 15.63 5.70
C GLU A 42 1.20 14.24 6.36
N PRO A 43 0.02 13.66 6.62
CA PRO A 43 -0.09 12.31 7.14
C PRO A 43 0.47 11.30 6.13
N ARG A 44 1.11 10.24 6.63
CA ARG A 44 1.69 9.17 5.83
C ARG A 44 1.31 7.81 6.39
N TRP A 45 0.88 6.92 5.51
CA TRP A 45 0.68 5.52 5.83
C TRP A 45 2.03 4.80 5.86
N VAL A 46 2.31 4.11 6.96
CA VAL A 46 3.50 3.26 7.10
C VAL A 46 3.03 1.81 7.15
N PRO A 47 3.42 0.93 6.21
CA PRO A 47 2.88 -0.42 6.09
C PRO A 47 3.53 -1.38 7.09
N THR A 48 3.43 -1.11 8.40
CA THR A 48 4.14 -1.86 9.46
C THR A 48 3.79 -3.35 9.49
N ALA A 49 2.52 -3.71 9.26
CA ALA A 49 2.08 -5.10 9.20
C ALA A 49 2.75 -5.87 8.05
N VAL A 50 2.73 -5.31 6.84
CA VAL A 50 3.37 -5.92 5.65
C VAL A 50 4.88 -5.95 5.81
N SER A 51 5.46 -4.92 6.42
CA SER A 51 6.90 -4.86 6.76
C SER A 51 7.31 -6.01 7.67
N GLY A 52 6.52 -6.28 8.72
CA GLY A 52 6.73 -7.40 9.62
C GLY A 52 6.61 -8.75 8.90
N LEU A 53 5.62 -8.90 8.02
CA LEU A 53 5.45 -10.10 7.20
C LEU A 53 6.66 -10.34 6.27
N LEU A 54 7.08 -9.33 5.52
CA LEU A 54 8.25 -9.41 4.64
C LEU A 54 9.51 -9.78 5.42
N GLN A 55 9.71 -9.16 6.60
CA GLN A 55 10.83 -9.50 7.49
C GLN A 55 10.81 -10.98 7.88
N CYS A 56 9.67 -11.46 8.35
CA CYS A 56 9.49 -12.86 8.70
C CYS A 56 9.76 -13.79 7.51
N LEU A 57 9.18 -13.48 6.34
CA LEU A 57 9.35 -14.27 5.12
C LEU A 57 10.83 -14.41 4.75
N PHE A 58 11.58 -13.31 4.68
CA PHE A 58 12.99 -13.38 4.27
C PHE A 58 13.93 -13.96 5.34
N ASN A 59 13.54 -13.88 6.62
CA ASN A 59 14.29 -14.53 7.69
C ASN A 59 14.10 -16.06 7.68
N TYR A 60 12.85 -16.53 7.53
CA TYR A 60 12.53 -17.96 7.57
C TYR A 60 12.69 -18.67 6.22
N ARG A 61 12.53 -17.93 5.11
CA ARG A 61 12.63 -18.42 3.73
C ARG A 61 13.61 -17.55 2.96
N PRO A 62 14.91 -17.63 3.30
CA PRO A 62 15.95 -16.76 2.73
C PRO A 62 16.07 -16.80 1.20
N ASN A 63 15.52 -17.84 0.57
CA ASN A 63 15.61 -18.13 -0.86
C ASN A 63 14.27 -17.99 -1.59
N CYS A 64 13.19 -17.52 -0.95
CA CYS A 64 11.90 -17.40 -1.62
C CYS A 64 11.86 -16.21 -2.57
N SER A 65 11.09 -16.36 -3.64
CA SER A 65 10.55 -15.21 -4.39
C SER A 65 9.12 -14.98 -3.91
N VAL A 66 8.70 -13.73 -3.86
CA VAL A 66 7.39 -13.34 -3.34
C VAL A 66 6.70 -12.43 -4.34
N LEU A 67 5.40 -12.62 -4.50
CA LEU A 67 4.53 -11.76 -5.27
C LEU A 67 3.40 -11.30 -4.34
N PHE A 68 3.27 -9.99 -4.16
CA PHE A 68 2.06 -9.38 -3.58
C PHE A 68 1.29 -8.71 -4.69
N LEU A 69 -0.04 -8.84 -4.66
CA LEU A 69 -0.97 -8.20 -5.59
C LEU A 69 -2.06 -7.54 -4.75
N ASP A 70 -2.33 -6.28 -5.00
CA ASP A 70 -3.39 -5.54 -4.34
C ASP A 70 -3.70 -4.26 -5.12
N PHE A 71 -4.75 -3.55 -4.68
CA PHE A 71 -5.09 -2.22 -5.17
C PHE A 71 -3.99 -1.20 -4.82
N ASP A 72 -3.51 -0.43 -5.81
CA ASP A 72 -2.62 0.72 -5.58
C ASP A 72 -3.37 2.06 -5.54
N TRP A 73 -4.62 2.05 -5.97
CA TRP A 73 -5.52 3.18 -5.91
C TRP A 73 -6.96 2.66 -5.81
N LEU A 74 -7.81 3.41 -5.10
CA LEU A 74 -9.22 3.09 -4.91
C LEU A 74 -10.09 4.15 -5.61
N PRO A 75 -11.23 3.75 -6.23
CA PRO A 75 -12.14 4.69 -6.88
C PRO A 75 -12.78 5.69 -5.91
N PRO A 76 -13.45 6.74 -6.40
CA PRO A 76 -14.34 7.53 -5.55
C PRO A 76 -15.47 6.66 -4.97
N PRO A 77 -15.98 6.96 -3.76
CA PRO A 77 -17.10 6.23 -3.18
C PRO A 77 -18.39 6.43 -4.00
N ASP A 78 -19.27 5.43 -3.95
CA ASP A 78 -20.56 5.42 -4.66
C ASP A 78 -21.53 6.49 -4.15
N GLN A 79 -21.56 6.70 -2.84
CA GLN A 79 -22.45 7.67 -2.22
C GLN A 79 -21.72 9.02 -2.07
N PRO A 80 -22.21 10.10 -2.69
CA PRO A 80 -21.71 11.43 -2.39
C PRO A 80 -21.99 11.74 -0.92
N PHE A 81 -21.15 12.56 -0.30
CA PHE A 81 -21.44 13.08 1.03
C PHE A 81 -22.82 13.76 1.03
N ASP A 82 -23.72 13.31 1.89
CA ASP A 82 -25.00 13.95 2.07
C ASP A 82 -24.83 15.23 2.90
N ASP A 83 -24.87 16.38 2.23
CA ASP A 83 -24.83 17.71 2.85
C ASP A 83 -25.99 17.94 3.86
N SER A 84 -27.02 17.09 3.86
CA SER A 84 -28.20 17.23 4.72
C SER A 84 -28.01 16.79 6.17
N CYS A 85 -26.91 16.09 6.49
CA CYS A 85 -26.66 15.55 7.84
C CYS A 85 -26.15 16.59 8.86
N GLY A 86 -26.02 17.87 8.51
CA GLY A 86 -25.52 18.91 9.43
C GLY A 86 -24.03 18.78 9.78
N TYR A 87 -23.36 17.69 9.35
CA TYR A 87 -21.91 17.59 9.24
C TYR A 87 -21.46 18.38 8.02
N GLY A 88 -21.66 19.70 8.08
CA GLY A 88 -21.18 20.63 7.07
C GLY A 88 -19.68 20.44 6.90
N THR A 89 -19.25 20.35 5.64
CA THR A 89 -17.85 20.22 5.20
C THR A 89 -17.15 18.94 5.66
N ARG A 90 -16.88 18.07 4.68
CA ARG A 90 -15.79 17.09 4.68
C ARG A 90 -14.58 17.61 5.50
N ILE A 91 -14.26 16.97 6.63
CA ILE A 91 -13.12 17.36 7.48
C ILE A 91 -11.78 17.12 6.75
N SER A 92 -11.71 16.12 5.86
CA SER A 92 -10.49 15.77 5.11
C SER A 92 -10.75 15.76 3.60
N THR A 93 -10.24 16.75 2.86
CA THR A 93 -10.57 17.04 1.45
C THR A 93 -9.71 16.29 0.42
N GLU A 94 -9.60 14.96 0.49
CA GLU A 94 -8.81 14.12 -0.44
C GLU A 94 -7.35 14.01 -0.03
N ALA A 95 -7.09 13.47 1.16
CA ALA A 95 -5.76 12.88 1.33
C ALA A 95 -5.66 11.70 0.35
N ILE A 96 -4.78 11.83 -0.64
CA ILE A 96 -4.44 10.73 -1.56
C ILE A 96 -4.09 9.52 -0.70
N GLY A 97 -4.87 8.44 -0.83
CA GLY A 97 -4.70 7.22 -0.04
C GLY A 97 -5.62 7.06 1.18
N GLU A 98 -6.71 7.83 1.28
CA GLU A 98 -7.79 7.52 2.23
C GLU A 98 -8.41 6.14 1.96
N PRO A 99 -8.80 5.39 3.01
CA PRO A 99 -9.47 4.12 2.82
C PRO A 99 -10.91 4.32 2.31
N ILE A 100 -11.36 3.42 1.44
CA ILE A 100 -12.80 3.25 1.17
C ILE A 100 -13.36 2.35 2.27
N VAL A 101 -14.58 2.67 2.69
CA VAL A 101 -15.33 1.84 3.62
C VAL A 101 -16.55 1.29 2.91
N THR A 102 -16.59 -0.01 2.67
CA THR A 102 -17.70 -0.67 1.99
C THR A 102 -18.57 -1.36 3.02
N ASP A 103 -19.87 -1.07 3.06
CA ASP A 103 -20.77 -1.79 3.96
C ASP A 103 -21.20 -3.16 3.42
N MET A 104 -21.90 -3.95 4.25
CA MET A 104 -22.41 -5.27 3.86
C MET A 104 -23.50 -5.24 2.76
N THR A 105 -23.90 -4.06 2.29
CA THR A 105 -24.81 -3.87 1.15
C THR A 105 -24.08 -3.45 -0.12
N ASP A 106 -22.75 -3.61 -0.15
CA ASP A 106 -21.86 -3.19 -1.23
C ASP A 106 -21.95 -1.69 -1.54
N SER A 107 -22.26 -0.86 -0.53
CA SER A 107 -22.22 0.59 -0.67
C SER A 107 -20.91 1.16 -0.15
N ASP A 108 -20.20 1.88 -1.01
CA ASP A 108 -18.97 2.58 -0.64
C ASP A 108 -19.27 3.92 0.05
N HIS A 109 -18.74 4.04 1.26
CA HIS A 109 -18.81 5.21 2.13
C HIS A 109 -17.49 5.99 2.08
N ALA A 110 -17.61 7.30 2.24
CA ALA A 110 -16.47 8.18 2.10
C ALA A 110 -15.48 8.15 3.28
N CYS A 111 -15.91 7.74 4.48
CA CYS A 111 -14.97 7.49 5.59
C CYS A 111 -15.55 6.56 6.68
N VAL A 112 -14.66 6.08 7.55
CA VAL A 112 -15.00 5.22 8.70
C VAL A 112 -15.89 5.96 9.72
N LEU A 113 -15.75 7.29 9.81
CA LEU A 113 -16.49 8.08 10.80
C LEU A 113 -17.95 8.33 10.39
N SER A 114 -18.26 8.31 9.10
CA SER A 114 -19.63 8.46 8.57
C SER A 114 -20.36 7.14 8.39
N SER A 115 -19.62 6.03 8.30
CA SER A 115 -20.18 4.68 8.20
C SER A 115 -20.53 4.13 9.57
N HIS A 116 -21.47 3.18 9.64
CA HIS A 116 -21.76 2.44 10.88
C HIS A 116 -20.78 1.24 10.96
N PRO A 117 -19.65 1.37 11.68
CA PRO A 117 -18.43 0.58 11.45
C PRO A 117 -18.53 -0.89 11.87
N GLU A 118 -19.63 -1.30 12.52
CA GLU A 118 -19.79 -2.66 13.03
C GLU A 118 -19.89 -3.71 11.91
N LEU A 119 -20.22 -3.28 10.68
CA LEU A 119 -20.46 -4.14 9.52
C LEU A 119 -19.89 -3.50 8.24
N CYS A 120 -18.62 -3.09 8.26
CA CYS A 120 -17.96 -2.54 7.08
C CYS A 120 -16.58 -3.14 6.85
N ASP A 121 -16.25 -3.35 5.58
CA ASP A 121 -14.90 -3.63 5.10
C ASP A 121 -14.16 -2.32 4.89
N ILE A 122 -12.91 -2.24 5.34
CA ILE A 122 -12.06 -1.07 5.19
C ILE A 122 -10.92 -1.44 4.25
N LEU A 123 -10.87 -0.77 3.10
CA LEU A 123 -9.90 -1.03 2.05
C LEU A 123 -8.88 0.10 2.03
N TYR A 124 -7.58 -0.23 2.11
CA TYR A 124 -6.49 0.73 1.98
C TYR A 124 -5.77 0.51 0.65
N PRO A 125 -5.49 1.56 -0.13
CA PRO A 125 -4.60 1.42 -1.28
C PRO A 125 -3.17 1.16 -0.80
N THR A 126 -2.48 0.24 -1.46
CA THR A 126 -1.11 -0.12 -1.16
C THR A 126 -0.13 0.74 -1.98
N ASP A 127 0.76 1.46 -1.33
CA ASP A 127 1.89 2.13 -1.99
C ASP A 127 3.00 1.10 -2.32
N PHE A 128 2.84 0.44 -3.46
CA PHE A 128 3.80 -0.56 -3.94
C PHE A 128 5.19 0.00 -4.20
N GLY A 129 5.30 1.29 -4.59
CA GLY A 129 6.60 1.94 -4.82
C GLY A 129 7.38 2.08 -3.52
N ALA A 130 6.73 2.59 -2.48
CA ALA A 130 7.32 2.70 -1.15
C ALA A 130 7.61 1.32 -0.54
N LEU A 131 6.74 0.33 -0.77
CA LEU A 131 6.93 -1.04 -0.30
C LEU A 131 8.11 -1.74 -1.00
N ALA A 132 8.30 -1.53 -2.31
CA ALA A 132 9.46 -2.03 -3.04
C ALA A 132 10.76 -1.43 -2.50
N GLY A 133 10.80 -0.10 -2.31
CA GLY A 133 11.96 0.60 -1.73
C GLY A 133 12.31 0.11 -0.33
N LEU A 134 11.31 -0.08 0.53
CA LEU A 134 11.49 -0.68 1.85
C LEU A 134 12.07 -2.09 1.75
N THR A 135 11.49 -2.93 0.88
CA THR A 135 11.93 -4.32 0.71
C THR A 135 13.38 -4.41 0.26
N GLU A 136 13.78 -3.59 -0.71
CA GLU A 136 15.18 -3.52 -1.15
C GLU A 136 16.12 -3.10 0.00
N ALA A 137 15.72 -2.10 0.79
CA ALA A 137 16.51 -1.63 1.93
C ALA A 137 16.66 -2.73 3.00
N MET A 138 15.59 -3.46 3.32
CA MET A 138 15.62 -4.59 4.26
C MET A 138 16.56 -5.70 3.79
N LEU A 139 16.47 -6.08 2.52
CA LEU A 139 17.31 -7.13 1.93
C LEU A 139 18.78 -6.71 1.89
N ARG A 140 19.07 -5.44 1.58
CA ARG A 140 20.44 -4.89 1.62
C ARG A 140 21.06 -4.92 3.01
N ILE A 141 20.29 -4.55 4.05
CA ILE A 141 20.77 -4.59 5.43
C ILE A 141 21.06 -6.03 5.85
N ARG A 142 20.18 -6.97 5.48
CA ARG A 142 20.37 -8.39 5.72
C ARG A 142 21.67 -8.91 5.08
N ASP A 143 21.89 -8.60 3.81
CA ASP A 143 23.10 -9.03 3.08
C ASP A 143 24.39 -8.48 3.73
N ASN A 144 24.38 -7.22 4.17
CA ASN A 144 25.52 -6.61 4.86
C ASN A 144 25.85 -7.29 6.20
N ASN A 145 24.85 -7.83 6.90
CA ASN A 145 25.02 -8.47 8.20
C ASN A 145 25.47 -9.94 8.12
N VAL A 146 25.28 -10.62 6.97
CA VAL A 146 25.60 -12.05 6.80
C VAL A 146 27.09 -12.32 6.46
N GLY A 147 27.89 -11.26 6.28
CA GLY A 147 29.35 -11.36 6.22
C GLY A 147 29.93 -11.62 4.83
N LYS A 148 31.14 -11.09 4.60
CA LYS A 148 31.96 -11.16 3.37
C LYS A 148 32.47 -12.58 3.05
N GLY A 149 31.61 -13.58 3.01
CA GLY A 149 31.96 -14.88 2.44
C GLY A 149 32.05 -14.77 0.91
N ASP A 150 33.09 -15.34 0.30
CA ASP A 150 33.43 -15.25 -1.14
C ASP A 150 32.36 -15.72 -2.14
N ASP A 151 31.18 -16.13 -1.66
CA ASP A 151 30.04 -16.42 -2.51
C ASP A 151 29.35 -15.10 -2.87
N LYS A 152 29.56 -14.65 -4.10
CA LYS A 152 28.93 -13.44 -4.66
C LYS A 152 27.42 -13.52 -4.44
N SER A 153 26.96 -12.85 -3.38
CA SER A 153 25.65 -13.07 -2.81
C SER A 153 24.57 -12.96 -3.87
N GLU A 154 23.62 -13.88 -3.82
CA GLU A 154 22.41 -13.82 -4.60
C GLU A 154 21.68 -12.52 -4.27
N SER A 155 21.89 -11.49 -5.08
CA SER A 155 21.23 -10.21 -4.87
C SER A 155 19.75 -10.36 -5.24
N PHE A 156 18.86 -9.84 -4.41
CA PHE A 156 17.45 -9.76 -4.74
C PHE A 156 17.13 -8.48 -5.54
N LEU A 157 16.01 -8.52 -6.26
CA LEU A 157 15.35 -7.37 -6.86
C LEU A 157 13.96 -7.30 -6.22
N ALA A 158 13.57 -6.13 -5.72
CA ALA A 158 12.19 -5.84 -5.40
C ALA A 158 11.70 -4.73 -6.34
N GLU A 159 10.73 -5.05 -7.18
CA GLU A 159 10.18 -4.12 -8.17
C GLU A 159 8.66 -3.98 -7.99
N ALA A 160 8.19 -2.75 -8.07
CA ALA A 160 6.77 -2.43 -8.19
C ALA A 160 6.40 -2.35 -9.69
N THR A 161 5.26 -2.93 -10.07
CA THR A 161 4.77 -2.92 -11.45
C THR A 161 3.26 -2.99 -11.47
N LYS A 162 2.59 -2.49 -12.52
CA LYS A 162 1.15 -2.72 -12.68
C LYS A 162 0.88 -4.21 -12.88
N GLN A 163 -0.25 -4.71 -12.38
CA GLN A 163 -0.61 -6.12 -12.56
C GLN A 163 -0.69 -6.48 -14.06
N SER A 164 -1.19 -5.57 -14.89
CA SER A 164 -1.26 -5.75 -16.34
C SER A 164 0.11 -5.99 -16.97
N ASP A 165 1.12 -5.20 -16.59
CA ASP A 165 2.50 -5.35 -17.06
C ASP A 165 3.12 -6.66 -16.59
N PHE A 166 2.88 -7.03 -15.32
CA PHE A 166 3.31 -8.31 -14.78
C PHE A 166 2.73 -9.49 -15.58
N LEU A 167 1.42 -9.46 -15.86
CA LEU A 167 0.73 -10.52 -16.61
C LEU A 167 1.19 -10.58 -18.06
N LEU A 168 1.43 -9.44 -18.71
CA LEU A 168 2.01 -9.42 -20.06
C LEU A 168 3.41 -10.04 -20.11
N LYS A 169 4.20 -9.85 -19.03
CA LYS A 169 5.57 -10.36 -18.94
C LYS A 169 5.62 -11.85 -18.60
N TYR A 170 4.78 -12.34 -17.67
CA TYR A 170 4.89 -13.69 -17.12
C TYR A 170 3.68 -14.60 -17.38
N GLY A 171 2.52 -14.06 -17.72
CA GLY A 171 1.24 -14.77 -17.87
C GLY A 171 0.57 -14.56 -19.24
N ARG A 172 1.36 -14.33 -20.29
CA ARG A 172 0.83 -13.97 -21.62
C ARG A 172 -0.12 -15.03 -22.19
N LYS A 173 0.15 -16.31 -21.90
CA LYS A 173 -0.70 -17.42 -22.35
C LYS A 173 -2.11 -17.31 -21.76
N GLU A 174 -2.19 -17.00 -20.46
CA GLU A 174 -3.45 -16.84 -19.73
C GLU A 174 -4.20 -15.59 -20.22
N VAL A 175 -3.48 -14.47 -20.41
CA VAL A 175 -4.00 -13.24 -21.00
C VAL A 175 -4.63 -13.47 -22.36
N ASP A 176 -3.95 -14.23 -23.23
CA ASP A 176 -4.43 -14.53 -24.58
C ASP A 176 -5.59 -15.55 -24.57
N ALA A 177 -5.61 -16.48 -23.61
CA ALA A 177 -6.72 -17.42 -23.44
C ALA A 177 -8.03 -16.75 -23.04
N THR A 178 -7.98 -15.63 -22.31
CA THR A 178 -9.18 -14.86 -21.90
C THR A 178 -9.49 -13.71 -22.87
N ARG A 179 -8.78 -13.62 -23.99
CA ARG A 179 -8.95 -12.53 -24.96
C ARG A 179 -10.19 -12.75 -25.83
N GLY A 180 -11.10 -11.79 -25.80
CA GLY A 180 -12.26 -11.73 -26.69
C GLY A 180 -11.82 -11.61 -28.14
N GLN A 181 -12.33 -12.49 -29.01
CA GLN A 181 -11.87 -12.60 -30.40
C GLN A 181 -12.21 -11.37 -31.26
N ILE A 182 -13.29 -10.66 -30.96
CA ILE A 182 -13.78 -9.53 -31.77
C ILE A 182 -13.10 -8.22 -31.36
N TRP A 183 -12.97 -7.97 -30.06
CA TRP A 183 -12.57 -6.67 -29.53
C TRP A 183 -11.13 -6.67 -28.98
N GLY A 184 -10.51 -7.83 -28.84
CA GLY A 184 -9.18 -7.99 -28.25
C GLY A 184 -9.11 -7.71 -26.75
N TYR A 185 -10.25 -7.38 -26.12
CA TYR A 185 -10.38 -7.13 -24.68
C TYR A 185 -10.16 -8.41 -23.87
N THR A 186 -9.56 -8.27 -22.70
CA THR A 186 -9.30 -9.37 -21.76
C THR A 186 -9.43 -8.85 -20.33
N PRO A 187 -10.32 -9.42 -19.49
CA PRO A 187 -10.54 -8.95 -18.11
C PRO A 187 -9.25 -8.81 -17.30
N LEU A 188 -8.31 -9.75 -17.50
CA LEU A 188 -7.03 -9.81 -16.81
C LEU A 188 -6.17 -8.55 -16.94
N LEU A 189 -6.28 -7.82 -18.05
CA LEU A 189 -5.51 -6.59 -18.27
C LEU A 189 -6.31 -5.31 -18.03
N HIS A 190 -7.64 -5.36 -18.23
CA HIS A 190 -8.44 -4.16 -18.34
C HIS A 190 -9.26 -3.88 -17.08
N ASP A 191 -9.73 -4.91 -16.37
CA ASP A 191 -10.61 -4.72 -15.21
C ASP A 191 -9.82 -4.44 -13.93
N PHE A 192 -8.58 -4.87 -13.90
CA PHE A 192 -7.68 -4.72 -12.74
C PHE A 192 -6.64 -3.63 -12.97
N SER A 193 -7.04 -2.53 -13.63
CA SER A 193 -6.15 -1.42 -13.95
C SER A 193 -5.65 -0.67 -12.71
N ASN A 194 -6.38 -0.76 -11.60
CA ASN A 194 -6.02 -0.25 -10.28
C ASN A 194 -5.25 -1.26 -9.41
N TYR A 195 -4.81 -2.38 -9.97
CA TYR A 195 -3.94 -3.32 -9.27
C TYR A 195 -2.48 -3.09 -9.61
N SER A 196 -1.64 -3.31 -8.61
CA SER A 196 -0.20 -3.38 -8.74
C SER A 196 0.36 -4.63 -8.09
N ALA A 197 1.61 -4.88 -8.41
CA ALA A 197 2.37 -6.02 -7.95
C ALA A 197 3.67 -5.57 -7.30
N LEU A 198 4.00 -6.14 -6.15
CA LEU A 198 5.36 -6.19 -5.63
C LEU A 198 5.96 -7.53 -6.05
N VAL A 199 6.98 -7.50 -6.89
CA VAL A 199 7.73 -8.69 -7.28
C VAL A 199 9.07 -8.67 -6.56
N VAL A 200 9.29 -9.64 -5.68
CA VAL A 200 10.59 -9.87 -5.05
C VAL A 200 11.17 -11.18 -5.57
N LYS A 201 12.33 -11.11 -6.24
CA LYS A 201 12.97 -12.28 -6.84
C LYS A 201 14.49 -12.20 -6.78
N LYS A 202 15.15 -13.34 -6.90
CA LYS A 202 16.61 -13.40 -7.05
C LYS A 202 17.02 -12.79 -8.40
N ARG A 203 18.02 -11.91 -8.41
CA ARG A 203 18.67 -11.46 -9.65
C ARG A 203 19.62 -12.56 -10.12
N HIS A 204 19.41 -13.05 -11.33
CA HIS A 204 20.41 -13.88 -11.98
C HIS A 204 21.59 -13.00 -12.44
N ILE A 205 22.82 -13.42 -12.11
CA ILE A 205 24.08 -12.68 -12.37
C ILE A 205 24.25 -12.28 -13.86
N GLN A 206 23.54 -12.92 -14.79
CA GLN A 206 23.61 -12.61 -16.22
C GLN A 206 23.05 -11.24 -16.60
N GLU A 207 22.07 -10.70 -15.88
CA GLU A 207 21.44 -9.40 -16.21
C GLU A 207 22.38 -8.21 -15.98
N ARG A 208 23.35 -8.32 -15.05
CA ARG A 208 24.37 -7.28 -14.79
C ARG A 208 25.30 -7.01 -15.98
N LYS A 209 25.43 -7.94 -16.92
CA LYS A 209 26.29 -7.76 -18.11
C LYS A 209 25.58 -7.01 -19.24
N ALA A 210 24.25 -7.05 -19.28
CA ALA A 210 23.46 -6.38 -20.32
C ALA A 210 23.27 -4.88 -20.03
N GLN A 211 23.21 -4.48 -18.76
CA GLN A 211 22.95 -3.10 -18.34
C GLN A 211 24.22 -2.22 -18.19
N LYS A 212 25.40 -2.80 -18.44
CA LYS A 212 26.70 -2.12 -18.49
C LYS A 212 27.22 -1.91 -19.92
N ARG A 213 26.35 -2.06 -20.92
CA ARG A 213 26.62 -1.71 -22.32
C ARG A 213 25.70 -0.56 -22.69
#